data_AF-A0A7Y3PIE8-F1
#
_entry.id   AF-A0A7Y3PIE8-F1
#
_cell.length_a   1.000
_cell.length_b   1.000
_cell.length_c   1.000
_cell.angle_alpha   90.00
_cell.angle_beta   90.00
_cell.angle_gamma   90.00
#
_symmetry.space_group_name_H-M   'P 1'
#
loop_
_entity.id
_entity.type
_entity.pdbx_description
1 polymer ?
#
loop_
_entity_poly.entity_id
_entity_poly.type
_entity_poly.pdbx_seq_one_letter_code
_entity_poly.pdbx_strand_id
1 'polypeptide(L)'
;MAPRKPNPAKSAPYECGIISSNEPPERFPVRFFLVAMIFVVFDIEIIFIYPYAVIARSLGTFGVVEMLVFGVTMFVAFLYLVSNGALNWGRIKKGKGEDNPYALRTTSSTIRRVGSNEKTAA
;
A
#
# COMPACT_ATOMS: atom_id res chain seq x y z
N MET A 1 -29.88 -16.15 15.49
CA MET A 1 -28.70 -16.31 16.38
C MET A 1 -27.73 -17.27 15.72
N ALA A 2 -26.46 -16.90 15.57
CA ALA A 2 -25.44 -17.78 14.98
C ALA A 2 -24.76 -18.64 16.07
N PRO A 3 -24.48 -19.93 15.80
CA PRO A 3 -23.84 -20.81 16.77
C PRO A 3 -22.37 -20.44 16.99
N ARG A 4 -21.98 -20.18 18.23
CA ARG A 4 -20.59 -19.92 18.63
C ARG A 4 -19.88 -21.24 18.93
N LYS A 5 -18.90 -21.62 18.10
CA LYS A 5 -17.95 -22.71 18.36
C LYS A 5 -16.52 -22.19 18.25
N PRO A 6 -15.98 -21.55 19.31
CA PRO A 6 -14.61 -21.08 19.33
C PRO A 6 -13.65 -22.26 19.30
N ASN A 7 -12.61 -22.16 18.49
CA ASN A 7 -11.53 -23.14 18.36
C ASN A 7 -10.24 -22.35 18.16
N PRO A 8 -9.12 -22.68 18.83
CA PRO A 8 -7.82 -22.03 18.63
C PRO A 8 -7.42 -21.83 17.16
N ALA A 9 -7.75 -22.80 16.29
CA ALA A 9 -7.46 -22.70 14.86
C ALA A 9 -8.30 -21.63 14.13
N LYS A 10 -9.48 -21.28 14.64
CA LYS A 10 -10.35 -20.22 14.06
C LYS A 10 -9.95 -18.82 14.50
N SER A 11 -9.23 -18.71 15.62
CA SER A 11 -8.70 -17.45 16.14
C SER A 11 -7.29 -17.15 15.64
N ALA A 12 -6.63 -18.10 14.99
CA ALA A 12 -5.30 -17.93 14.44
C ALA A 12 -5.33 -17.11 13.12
N PRO A 13 -4.26 -16.34 12.82
CA PRO A 13 -4.11 -15.67 11.53
C PRO A 13 -4.16 -16.64 10.35
N TYR A 14 -4.78 -16.21 9.25
CA TYR A 14 -4.82 -17.01 8.02
C TYR A 14 -3.50 -16.90 7.26
N GLU A 15 -2.77 -18.01 7.19
CA GLU A 15 -1.46 -18.12 6.54
C GLU A 15 -1.49 -19.24 5.47
N CYS A 16 -2.57 -19.34 4.68
CA CYS A 16 -2.69 -20.34 3.60
C CYS A 16 -2.46 -21.82 4.02
N GLY A 17 -2.68 -22.16 5.29
CA GLY A 17 -2.56 -23.54 5.82
C GLY A 17 -1.23 -23.87 6.50
N ILE A 18 -0.30 -22.92 6.62
CA ILE A 18 0.89 -23.06 7.47
C ILE A 18 0.67 -22.40 8.83
N ILE A 19 1.32 -22.92 9.88
CA ILE A 19 1.38 -22.25 11.17
C ILE A 19 2.30 -21.03 11.05
N SER A 20 1.83 -19.88 11.54
CA SER A 20 2.61 -18.64 11.57
C SER A 20 3.87 -18.86 12.41
N SER A 21 5.02 -19.00 11.75
CA SER A 21 6.32 -19.21 12.40
C SER A 21 7.08 -17.90 12.63
N ASN A 22 6.67 -16.84 11.94
CA ASN A 22 7.30 -15.53 12.00
C ASN A 22 6.31 -14.48 12.49
N GLU A 23 6.80 -13.57 13.32
CA GLU A 23 6.09 -12.35 13.70
C GLU A 23 5.80 -11.52 12.42
N PRO A 24 4.64 -10.84 12.32
CA PRO A 24 4.36 -9.97 11.19
C PRO A 24 5.52 -8.96 10.97
N PRO A 25 5.94 -8.71 9.72
CA PRO A 25 7.01 -7.76 9.47
C PRO A 25 6.64 -6.37 10.02
N GLU A 26 7.48 -5.84 10.90
CA GLU A 26 7.23 -4.59 11.63
C GLU A 26 7.18 -3.35 10.70
N ARG A 27 7.82 -3.44 9.51
CA ARG A 27 8.00 -2.31 8.60
C ARG A 27 7.28 -2.53 7.29
N PHE A 28 6.04 -2.04 7.22
CA PHE A 28 5.31 -1.94 5.96
C PHE A 28 5.69 -0.63 5.24
N PRO A 29 6.15 -0.66 3.98
CA PRO A 29 6.49 0.54 3.25
C PRO A 29 5.23 1.37 2.98
N VAL A 30 5.16 2.57 3.55
CA VAL A 30 4.03 3.52 3.39
C VAL A 30 4.16 4.25 2.06
N ARG A 31 3.97 3.51 0.98
CA ARG A 31 4.11 4.04 -0.39
C ARG A 31 3.08 5.16 -0.68
N PHE A 32 1.97 5.23 0.06
CA PHE A 32 0.87 6.20 -0.15
C PHE A 32 1.09 7.54 0.58
N PHE A 33 2.24 7.72 1.25
CA PHE A 33 2.47 8.90 2.08
C PHE A 33 2.38 10.21 1.30
N LEU A 34 2.93 10.28 0.07
CA LEU A 34 2.85 11.48 -0.76
C LEU A 34 1.41 11.84 -1.13
N VAL A 35 0.56 10.85 -1.42
CA VAL A 35 -0.87 11.05 -1.69
C VAL A 35 -1.57 11.59 -0.43
N ALA A 36 -1.24 11.06 0.75
CA ALA A 36 -1.78 11.54 2.01
C ALA A 36 -1.36 12.99 2.31
N MET A 37 -0.10 13.36 2.08
CA MET A 37 0.34 14.74 2.26
C MET A 37 -0.38 15.71 1.32
N ILE A 38 -0.54 15.35 0.04
CA ILE A 38 -1.30 16.16 -0.92
C ILE A 38 -2.74 16.33 -0.46
N PHE A 39 -3.37 15.27 0.03
CA PHE A 39 -4.74 15.32 0.54
C PHE A 39 -4.86 16.30 1.71
N VAL A 40 -3.93 16.29 2.67
CA VAL A 40 -3.94 17.24 3.79
C VAL A 40 -3.84 18.69 3.31
N VAL A 41 -2.97 18.99 2.34
CA VAL A 41 -2.84 20.34 1.79
C VAL A 41 -4.13 20.77 1.08
N PHE A 42 -4.74 19.87 0.30
CA PHE A 42 -6.02 20.15 -0.36
C PHE A 42 -7.19 20.30 0.63
N ASP A 43 -7.19 19.55 1.74
CA ASP A 43 -8.21 19.69 2.78
C ASP A 43 -8.12 21.07 3.46
N ILE A 44 -6.89 21.57 3.65
CA ILE A 44 -6.66 22.95 4.09
C ILE A 44 -7.17 23.96 3.05
N GLU A 45 -7.05 23.71 1.75
CA GLU A 45 -7.65 24.57 0.72
C GLU A 45 -9.18 24.71 0.93
N ILE A 46 -9.85 23.58 1.15
CA ILE A 46 -11.31 23.52 1.34
C ILE A 46 -11.72 24.25 2.63
N ILE A 47 -10.94 24.13 3.70
CA ILE A 47 -11.25 24.81 4.97
C ILE A 47 -11.27 26.33 4.80
N PHE A 48 -10.46 26.88 3.89
CA PHE A 48 -10.44 28.31 3.58
C PHE A 48 -11.56 28.73 2.62
N ILE A 49 -11.94 27.84 1.70
CA ILE A 49 -13.08 28.09 0.80
C ILE A 49 -14.41 28.15 1.58
N TYR A 50 -14.54 27.40 2.69
CA TYR A 50 -15.78 27.37 3.48
C TYR A 50 -16.23 28.74 4.02
N PRO A 51 -15.42 29.49 4.82
CA PRO A 51 -15.82 30.80 5.30
C PRO A 51 -16.04 31.77 4.15
N TYR A 52 -15.21 31.72 3.10
CA TYR A 52 -15.40 32.51 1.90
C TYR A 52 -16.78 32.26 1.27
N ALA A 53 -17.20 31.00 1.12
CA ALA A 53 -18.50 30.66 0.54
C ALA A 53 -19.66 31.22 1.36
N VAL A 54 -19.51 31.29 2.70
CA VAL A 54 -20.51 31.90 3.60
C VAL A 54 -20.62 33.41 3.38
N ILE A 55 -19.50 34.12 3.18
CA ILE A 55 -19.45 35.58 3.04
C ILE A 55 -19.31 36.06 1.59
N ALA A 56 -19.40 35.17 0.60
CA ALA A 56 -19.09 35.49 -0.80
C ALA A 56 -19.91 36.68 -1.35
N ARG A 57 -21.15 36.85 -0.87
CA ARG A 57 -22.03 37.97 -1.26
C ARG A 57 -21.54 39.33 -0.79
N SER A 58 -20.87 39.42 0.37
CA SER A 58 -20.36 40.70 0.88
C SER A 58 -19.01 41.09 0.28
N LEU A 59 -18.19 40.10 -0.10
CA LEU A 59 -16.88 40.35 -0.72
C LEU A 59 -16.96 40.72 -2.21
N GLY A 60 -18.02 40.29 -2.91
CA GLY A 60 -18.20 40.61 -4.34
C GLY A 60 -17.01 40.17 -5.20
N THR A 61 -16.58 41.01 -6.14
CA THR A 61 -15.50 40.69 -7.09
C THR A 61 -14.13 40.54 -6.42
N PHE A 62 -13.89 41.24 -5.31
CA PHE A 62 -12.62 41.15 -4.57
C PHE A 62 -12.39 39.72 -4.07
N GLY A 63 -13.41 39.12 -3.44
CA GLY A 63 -13.31 37.76 -2.95
C GLY A 63 -13.16 36.70 -4.05
N VAL A 64 -13.73 36.95 -5.23
CA VAL A 64 -13.52 36.06 -6.39
C VAL A 64 -12.06 36.08 -6.83
N VAL A 65 -11.43 37.26 -6.89
CA VAL A 65 -10.02 37.39 -7.26
C VAL A 65 -9.12 36.72 -6.22
N GLU A 66 -9.36 36.95 -4.93
CA GLU A 66 -8.59 36.30 -3.85
C GLU A 66 -8.69 34.77 -3.92
N MET A 67 -9.89 34.22 -4.12
CA MET A 67 -10.08 32.77 -4.23
C MET A 67 -9.44 32.18 -5.48
N LEU A 68 -9.43 32.94 -6.59
CA LEU A 68 -8.77 32.51 -7.81
C LEU A 68 -7.24 32.49 -7.61
N VAL A 69 -6.67 33.52 -6.99
CA VAL A 69 -5.23 33.57 -6.69
C VAL A 69 -4.84 32.45 -5.73
N PHE A 70 -5.64 32.21 -4.69
CA PHE A 70 -5.44 31.12 -3.73
C PHE A 70 -5.44 29.76 -4.44
N GLY A 71 -6.53 29.46 -5.19
CA GLY A 71 -6.68 28.23 -5.95
C GLY A 71 -5.58 27.98 -6.98
N VAL A 72 -5.20 29.01 -7.75
CA VAL A 72 -4.14 28.88 -8.77
C VAL A 72 -2.79 28.61 -8.13
N THR A 73 -2.48 29.27 -7.01
CA THR A 73 -1.19 29.08 -6.32
C THR A 73 -1.06 27.63 -5.82
N MET A 74 -2.12 27.08 -5.23
CA MET A 74 -2.13 25.67 -4.83
C MET A 74 -2.06 24.73 -6.03
N PHE A 75 -2.82 25.03 -7.09
CA PHE A 75 -2.83 24.21 -8.30
C PHE A 75 -1.44 24.10 -8.95
N VAL A 76 -0.67 25.20 -8.98
CA VAL A 76 0.72 25.20 -9.45
C VAL A 76 1.61 24.31 -8.57
N ALA A 77 1.48 24.41 -7.24
CA ALA A 77 2.23 23.55 -6.32
C ALA A 77 1.88 22.07 -6.50
N PHE A 78 0.61 21.75 -6.71
CA PHE A 78 0.13 20.40 -7.00
C PHE A 78 0.71 19.88 -8.32
N LEU A 79 0.62 20.64 -9.41
CA LEU A 79 1.18 20.25 -10.71
C LEU A 79 2.68 20.03 -10.65
N TYR A 80 3.41 20.87 -9.92
CA TYR A 80 4.84 20.69 -9.69
C TYR A 80 5.14 19.34 -9.00
N LEU A 81 4.40 19.01 -7.95
CA LEU A 81 4.62 17.78 -7.20
C LEU A 81 4.27 16.52 -8.00
N VAL A 82 3.18 16.57 -8.78
CA VAL A 82 2.80 15.49 -9.71
C VAL A 82 3.86 15.32 -10.81
N SER A 83 4.37 16.42 -11.36
CA SER A 83 5.42 16.39 -12.38
C SER A 83 6.73 15.79 -11.86
N ASN A 84 7.03 15.94 -10.57
CA ASN A 84 8.16 15.31 -9.90
C ASN A 84 7.98 13.80 -9.64
N GLY A 85 6.88 13.20 -10.11
CA GLY A 85 6.65 11.77 -10.00
C GLY A 85 6.16 11.32 -8.62
N ALA A 86 5.51 12.20 -7.86
CA ALA A 86 4.92 11.84 -6.56
C ALA A 86 3.88 10.70 -6.64
N LEU A 87 3.26 10.49 -7.81
CA LEU A 87 2.36 9.37 -8.08
C LEU A 87 3.08 8.12 -8.61
N ASN A 88 4.38 8.17 -8.88
CA ASN A 88 5.08 7.04 -9.48
C ASN A 88 5.38 5.99 -8.40
N TRP A 89 4.63 4.88 -8.47
CA TRP A 89 4.73 3.75 -7.54
C TRP A 89 5.96 2.85 -7.75
N GLY A 90 7.03 3.43 -8.28
CA GLY A 90 8.22 2.76 -8.77
C GLY A 90 8.75 1.68 -7.82
N ARG A 91 9.12 0.54 -8.40
CA ARG A 91 9.61 -0.67 -7.72
C ARG A 91 10.61 -0.28 -6.62
N ILE A 92 10.36 -0.73 -5.40
CA ILE A 92 11.33 -0.67 -4.30
C ILE A 92 12.67 -1.14 -4.87
N LYS A 93 13.72 -0.30 -4.80
CA LYS A 93 15.07 -0.70 -5.18
C LYS A 93 15.38 -1.99 -4.43
N LYS A 94 15.51 -3.09 -5.17
CA LYS A 94 15.86 -4.39 -4.60
C LYS A 94 17.16 -4.18 -3.83
N GLY A 95 17.12 -4.34 -2.51
CA GLY A 95 18.34 -4.47 -1.73
C GLY A 95 19.20 -5.50 -2.43
N LYS A 96 20.45 -5.14 -2.72
CA LYS A 96 21.44 -6.02 -3.33
C LYS A 96 21.40 -7.33 -2.53
N GLY A 97 21.00 -8.42 -3.19
CA GLY A 97 20.68 -9.67 -2.50
C GLY A 97 21.85 -10.09 -1.63
N GLU A 98 21.58 -10.28 -0.33
CA GLU A 98 22.42 -11.16 0.48
C GLU A 98 22.44 -12.52 -0.22
N ASP A 99 23.65 -12.89 -0.58
CA ASP A 99 24.14 -14.22 -0.91
C ASP A 99 23.67 -15.22 0.14
N ASN A 100 22.42 -15.70 -0.01
CA ASN A 100 21.88 -16.76 0.82
C ASN A 100 22.70 -18.05 0.61
N PRO A 101 23.48 -18.50 1.60
CA PRO A 101 24.35 -19.67 1.47
C PRO A 101 23.57 -20.99 1.46
N TYR A 102 22.23 -20.95 1.58
CA TYR A 102 21.36 -22.12 1.64
C TYR A 102 20.55 -22.39 0.35
N ALA A 103 20.91 -21.78 -0.79
CA ALA A 103 20.23 -21.91 -2.08
C ALA A 103 20.31 -23.30 -2.77
N LEU A 104 20.51 -24.38 -2.01
CA LEU A 104 20.71 -25.74 -2.53
C LEU A 104 19.57 -26.71 -2.18
N ARG A 105 18.31 -26.28 -2.20
CA ARG A 105 17.17 -27.21 -2.20
C ARG A 105 16.08 -26.79 -3.17
N THR A 106 16.14 -27.35 -4.37
CA THR A 106 15.05 -27.30 -5.34
C THR A 106 14.16 -28.54 -5.20
N THR A 107 12.87 -28.36 -5.51
CA THR A 107 11.80 -29.37 -5.48
C THR A 107 12.08 -30.58 -6.38
N SER A 108 13.03 -30.44 -7.32
CA SER A 108 13.46 -31.52 -8.22
C SER A 108 14.28 -32.61 -7.53
N SER A 109 14.89 -32.36 -6.36
CA SER A 109 15.70 -33.37 -5.65
C SER A 109 14.90 -34.25 -4.66
N THR A 110 13.68 -33.85 -4.33
CA THR A 110 12.87 -34.55 -3.31
C THR A 110 12.02 -35.68 -3.90
N ILE A 111 11.82 -35.74 -5.22
CA ILE A 111 10.99 -36.79 -5.84
C ILE A 111 11.82 -38.06 -6.04
N ARG A 112 11.93 -38.87 -4.98
CA ARG A 112 12.28 -40.29 -5.12
C ARG A 112 11.08 -40.97 -5.79
N ARG A 113 11.16 -41.27 -7.09
CA ARG A 113 10.18 -42.14 -7.75
C ARG A 113 10.27 -43.55 -7.14
N VAL A 114 9.41 -43.85 -6.19
CA VAL A 114 9.18 -45.22 -5.72
C VAL A 114 8.12 -45.82 -6.64
N GLY A 115 8.54 -46.72 -7.51
CA GLY A 115 7.63 -47.41 -8.43
C GLY A 115 8.26 -47.80 -9.77
N SER A 116 9.30 -48.63 -9.74
CA SER A 116 9.73 -49.39 -10.93
C SER A 116 10.55 -50.61 -10.50
N ASN A 117 9.88 -51.72 -10.19
CA ASN A 117 10.29 -53.09 -10.54
C ASN A 117 9.41 -54.11 -9.79
N GLU A 118 8.28 -54.47 -10.40
CA GLU A 118 7.60 -55.74 -10.14
C GLU A 118 7.41 -56.45 -11.48
N LYS A 119 8.54 -56.73 -12.16
CA LYS A 119 8.60 -57.64 -13.30
C LYS A 119 9.99 -58.29 -13.31
N THR A 120 10.20 -59.28 -12.45
CA THR A 120 11.08 -60.45 -12.65
C THR A 120 10.91 -61.35 -11.43
N ALA A 121 9.93 -62.24 -11.47
CA ALA A 121 9.99 -63.53 -10.80
C ALA A 121 9.18 -64.48 -11.67
N ALA A 122 9.92 -65.38 -12.33
CA ALA A 122 9.38 -66.58 -12.93
C ALA A 122 8.77 -67.50 -11.87
#